data_AF-A0A4P5SWB6-F1
#
_entry.id   AF-A0A4P5SWB6-F1
#
_cell.length_a   1.000
_cell.length_b   1.000
_cell.length_c   1.000
_cell.angle_alpha   90.00
_cell.angle_beta   90.00
_cell.angle_gamma   90.00
#
_symmetry.space_group_name_H-M   'P 1'
#
loop_
_entity.id
_entity.type
_entity.pdbx_description
1 polymer ?
#
loop_
_entity_poly.entity_id
_entity_poly.type
_entity_poly.pdbx_seq_one_letter_code
_entity_poly.pdbx_strand_id
1 'polypeptide(L)'
;MEDITYQLEHFRETARHLWNTGYRALYTSFDEWDVYDEYKAVIAQLFRVFILQPLGRSDCVEQPDFEMPTEPFPFLFVETSGEILINERMSWGNRWGGEVNSFNEGEAELRLIDYYDFDLMGTRDFEYYRVRITRFDNHPHLVGRDALVRVRYAKVLHNPEIESAIDPPVGKLE
;
A
#
# COMPACT_ATOMS: atom_id res chain seq x y z
N MET A 1 -6.09 14.67 -12.51
CA MET A 1 -5.96 13.77 -11.36
C MET A 1 -7.10 14.04 -10.39
N GLU A 2 -7.65 13.00 -9.81
CA GLU A 2 -8.77 13.06 -8.86
C GLU A 2 -8.25 12.73 -7.46
N ASP A 3 -8.62 13.51 -6.44
CA ASP A 3 -8.29 13.20 -5.05
C ASP A 3 -9.25 12.13 -4.52
N ILE A 4 -8.69 10.96 -4.18
CA ILE A 4 -9.43 9.79 -3.67
C ILE A 4 -9.14 9.51 -2.20
N THR A 5 -8.53 10.46 -1.49
CA THR A 5 -8.08 10.29 -0.10
C THR A 5 -9.24 9.85 0.80
N TYR A 6 -10.44 10.40 0.60
CA TYR A 6 -11.61 10.03 1.39
C TYR A 6 -12.04 8.56 1.20
N GLN A 7 -11.99 8.05 -0.04
CA GLN A 7 -12.31 6.66 -0.36
C GLN A 7 -11.30 5.71 0.29
N LEU A 8 -10.01 6.08 0.23
CA LEU A 8 -8.92 5.36 0.90
C LEU A 8 -9.09 5.34 2.43
N GLU A 9 -9.43 6.48 3.04
CA GLU A 9 -9.70 6.60 4.48
C GLU A 9 -10.89 5.72 4.91
N HIS A 10 -11.95 5.68 4.10
CA HIS A 10 -13.11 4.85 4.39
C HIS A 10 -12.77 3.35 4.32
N PHE A 11 -11.99 2.95 3.31
CA PHE A 11 -11.44 1.60 3.25
C PHE A 11 -10.53 1.31 4.46
N ARG A 12 -9.65 2.25 4.85
CA ARG A 12 -8.73 2.10 5.99
C ARG A 12 -9.49 1.80 7.26
N GLU A 13 -10.48 2.62 7.60
CA GLU A 13 -11.24 2.45 8.84
C GLU A 13 -12.04 1.14 8.84
N THR A 14 -12.56 0.73 7.69
CA THR A 14 -13.26 -0.55 7.54
C THR A 14 -12.33 -1.73 7.78
N ALA A 15 -11.17 -1.74 7.10
CA ALA A 15 -10.15 -2.77 7.24
C ALA A 15 -9.60 -2.84 8.67
N ARG A 16 -9.38 -1.68 9.29
CA ARG A 16 -8.87 -1.52 10.66
C ARG A 16 -9.86 -2.07 11.68
N HIS A 17 -11.14 -1.74 11.52
CA HIS A 17 -12.20 -2.25 12.38
C HIS A 17 -12.31 -3.77 12.27
N LEU A 18 -12.35 -4.30 11.04
CA LEU A 18 -12.45 -5.74 10.78
C LEU A 18 -11.32 -6.53 11.46
N TRP A 19 -10.09 -6.03 11.41
CA TRP A 19 -8.96 -6.64 12.10
C TRP A 19 -9.12 -6.59 13.61
N ASN A 20 -9.28 -5.38 14.16
CA ASN A 20 -9.17 -5.12 15.59
C ASN A 20 -10.32 -5.74 16.39
N THR A 21 -11.50 -5.90 15.78
CA THR A 21 -12.70 -6.43 16.47
C THR A 21 -13.06 -7.86 16.05
N GLY A 22 -12.79 -8.25 14.81
CA GLY A 22 -13.12 -9.56 14.26
C GLY A 22 -11.93 -10.51 14.34
N TYR A 23 -10.99 -10.37 13.39
CA TYR A 23 -9.92 -11.35 13.16
C TYR A 23 -8.98 -11.52 14.34
N ARG A 24 -8.59 -10.42 15.01
CA ARG A 24 -7.66 -10.49 16.14
C ARG A 24 -8.21 -11.31 17.32
N ALA A 25 -9.53 -11.35 17.51
CA ALA A 25 -10.15 -12.16 18.56
C ALA A 25 -10.00 -13.68 18.29
N LEU A 26 -9.82 -14.07 17.03
CA LEU A 26 -9.69 -15.47 16.60
C LEU A 26 -8.32 -16.07 16.94
N TYR A 27 -7.32 -15.26 17.27
CA TYR A 27 -5.96 -15.70 17.63
C TYR A 27 -5.92 -16.66 18.82
N THR A 28 -6.92 -16.58 19.69
CA THR A 28 -7.00 -17.48 20.85
C THR A 28 -7.36 -18.92 20.47
N SER A 29 -7.84 -19.14 19.24
CA SER A 29 -8.49 -20.37 18.81
C SER A 29 -7.88 -21.00 17.54
N PHE A 30 -7.07 -20.25 16.79
CA PHE A 30 -6.53 -20.66 15.49
C PHE A 30 -5.05 -20.26 15.34
N ASP A 31 -4.38 -20.80 14.32
CA ASP A 31 -3.04 -20.36 13.95
C ASP A 31 -3.08 -18.88 13.50
N GLU A 32 -2.20 -18.06 14.07
CA GLU A 32 -2.19 -16.61 13.83
C GLU A 32 -1.93 -16.26 12.37
N TRP A 33 -1.14 -17.08 11.65
CA TRP A 33 -0.81 -16.86 10.25
C TRP A 33 -1.96 -17.22 9.31
N ASP A 34 -2.66 -18.34 9.57
CA ASP A 34 -3.85 -18.71 8.80
C ASP A 34 -4.94 -17.62 8.91
N VAL A 35 -5.16 -17.10 10.12
CA VAL A 35 -6.10 -15.99 10.37
C VAL A 35 -5.67 -14.72 9.64
N TYR A 36 -4.37 -14.43 9.61
CA TYR A 36 -3.84 -13.27 8.89
C TYR A 36 -3.99 -13.40 7.37
N ASP A 37 -3.75 -14.58 6.82
CA ASP A 37 -3.90 -14.85 5.38
C ASP A 37 -5.37 -14.73 4.95
N GLU A 38 -6.29 -15.30 5.72
CA GLU A 38 -7.73 -15.13 5.51
C GLU A 38 -8.14 -13.66 5.57
N TYR A 39 -7.63 -12.91 6.54
CA TYR A 39 -7.86 -11.48 6.64
C TYR A 39 -7.37 -10.75 5.39
N LYS A 40 -6.14 -11.02 4.92
CA LYS A 40 -5.59 -10.39 3.71
C LYS A 40 -6.42 -10.70 2.47
N ALA A 41 -6.94 -11.93 2.34
CA ALA A 41 -7.85 -12.28 1.25
C ALA A 41 -9.14 -11.44 1.27
N VAL A 42 -9.73 -11.22 2.46
CA VAL A 42 -10.91 -10.35 2.61
C VAL A 42 -10.58 -8.89 2.32
N ILE A 43 -9.46 -8.38 2.81
CA ILE A 43 -9.03 -7.00 2.55
C ILE A 43 -8.83 -6.74 1.06
N ALA A 44 -8.23 -7.67 0.31
CA ALA A 44 -8.08 -7.53 -1.13
C ALA A 44 -9.43 -7.38 -1.85
N GLN A 45 -10.47 -8.10 -1.40
CA GLN A 45 -11.83 -7.94 -1.94
C GLN A 45 -12.44 -6.60 -1.55
N LEU A 46 -12.25 -6.14 -0.31
CA LEU A 46 -12.71 -4.82 0.10
C LEU A 46 -12.01 -3.72 -0.72
N PHE A 47 -10.70 -3.80 -0.93
CA PHE A 47 -9.97 -2.82 -1.73
C PHE A 47 -10.50 -2.77 -3.17
N ARG A 48 -10.78 -3.94 -3.75
CA ARG A 48 -11.41 -4.02 -5.06
C ARG A 48 -12.75 -3.29 -5.12
N VAL A 49 -13.63 -3.50 -4.13
CA VAL A 49 -14.98 -2.90 -4.11
C VAL A 49 -14.95 -1.41 -3.78
N PHE A 50 -14.16 -1.00 -2.78
CA PHE A 50 -14.13 0.38 -2.32
C PHE A 50 -13.28 1.30 -3.18
N ILE A 51 -12.24 0.77 -3.83
CA ILE A 51 -11.25 1.56 -4.57
C ILE A 51 -11.28 1.22 -6.05
N LEU A 52 -10.93 -0.02 -6.42
CA LEU A 52 -10.70 -0.33 -7.84
C LEU A 52 -11.96 -0.23 -8.71
N GLN A 53 -13.10 -0.76 -8.25
CA GLN A 53 -14.36 -0.70 -8.99
C GLN A 53 -14.85 0.74 -9.22
N PRO A 54 -14.92 1.62 -8.21
CA PRO A 54 -15.28 3.02 -8.41
C PRO A 54 -14.36 3.77 -9.37
N LEU A 55 -13.08 3.41 -9.45
CA LEU A 55 -12.11 4.00 -10.37
C LEU A 55 -12.14 3.37 -11.78
N GLY A 56 -13.03 2.39 -12.02
CA GLY A 56 -13.09 1.67 -13.29
C GLY A 56 -11.86 0.80 -13.56
N ARG A 57 -11.21 0.30 -12.51
CA ARG A 57 -9.97 -0.51 -12.53
C ARG A 57 -10.19 -1.94 -12.06
N SER A 58 -11.32 -2.55 -12.45
CA SER A 58 -11.70 -3.91 -12.03
C SER A 58 -10.81 -5.02 -12.61
N ASP A 59 -9.97 -4.66 -13.57
CA ASP A 59 -8.90 -5.46 -14.18
C ASP A 59 -7.65 -5.57 -13.28
N CYS A 60 -7.53 -4.70 -12.28
CA CYS A 60 -6.44 -4.75 -11.31
C CYS A 60 -6.81 -5.61 -10.10
N VAL A 61 -5.78 -6.16 -9.44
CA VAL A 61 -5.93 -6.97 -8.22
C VAL A 61 -4.87 -6.52 -7.21
N GLU A 62 -5.27 -6.35 -5.94
CA GLU A 62 -4.30 -6.22 -4.85
C GLU A 62 -3.63 -7.58 -4.66
N GLN A 63 -2.31 -7.66 -4.88
CA GLN A 63 -1.55 -8.88 -4.63
C GLN A 63 -1.25 -8.99 -3.13
N PRO A 64 -1.54 -10.13 -2.50
CA PRO A 64 -1.09 -10.36 -1.14
C PRO A 64 0.43 -10.49 -1.08
N ASP A 65 1.04 -9.95 -0.03
CA ASP A 65 2.50 -9.85 0.16
C ASP A 65 3.26 -11.21 0.18
N PHE A 66 2.56 -12.34 0.29
CA PHE A 66 3.18 -13.65 0.51
C PHE A 66 3.64 -14.39 -0.75
N GLU A 67 3.19 -13.98 -1.94
CA GLU A 67 3.54 -14.71 -3.19
C GLU A 67 4.63 -14.03 -4.01
N MET A 68 4.66 -12.69 -4.04
CA MET A 68 5.54 -11.90 -4.91
C MET A 68 5.80 -10.51 -4.30
N PRO A 69 6.87 -9.80 -4.73
CA PRO A 69 7.02 -8.40 -4.36
C PRO A 69 5.82 -7.61 -4.88
N THR A 70 5.06 -7.00 -3.97
CA THR A 70 3.88 -6.22 -4.32
C THR A 70 4.30 -5.02 -5.17
N GLU A 71 3.79 -4.98 -6.40
CA GLU A 71 3.99 -3.86 -7.32
C GLU A 71 3.05 -2.70 -6.97
N PRO A 72 3.50 -1.44 -7.14
CA PRO A 72 2.66 -0.30 -6.87
C PRO A 72 1.58 -0.16 -7.94
N PHE A 73 0.44 0.44 -7.57
CA PHE A 73 -0.61 0.79 -8.52
C PHE A 73 -0.15 1.97 -9.40
N PRO A 74 0.03 1.78 -10.73
CA PRO A 74 0.59 2.80 -11.61
C PRO A 74 -0.36 3.98 -11.87
N PHE A 75 -1.56 3.97 -11.33
CA PHE A 75 -2.54 5.06 -11.43
C PHE A 75 -2.82 5.72 -10.07
N LEU A 76 -2.23 5.25 -8.97
CA LEU A 76 -2.40 5.82 -7.63
C LEU A 76 -1.11 6.48 -7.16
N PHE A 77 -1.16 7.80 -7.00
CA PHE A 77 -0.06 8.63 -6.54
C PHE A 77 -0.25 9.02 -5.08
N VAL A 78 0.83 9.11 -4.33
CA VAL A 78 0.82 9.64 -2.97
C VAL A 78 1.58 10.96 -2.94
N GLU A 79 0.87 12.04 -2.65
CA GLU A 79 1.48 13.36 -2.43
C GLU A 79 1.69 13.57 -0.93
N THR A 80 2.87 14.05 -0.55
CA THR A 80 3.19 14.43 0.82
C THR A 80 4.23 15.55 0.82
N SER A 81 4.25 16.32 1.90
CA SER A 81 5.25 17.37 2.18
C SER A 81 6.00 17.10 3.49
N GLY A 82 5.88 15.88 4.01
CA GLY A 82 6.37 15.48 5.33
C GLY A 82 7.53 14.49 5.30
N GLU A 83 7.80 13.93 6.47
CA GLU A 83 8.84 12.93 6.62
C GLU A 83 8.44 11.60 5.95
N ILE A 84 9.35 10.99 5.20
CA ILE A 84 9.19 9.63 4.67
C ILE A 84 10.25 8.71 5.27
N LEU A 85 9.87 7.45 5.53
CA LEU A 85 10.80 6.44 6.00
C LEU A 85 11.19 5.56 4.83
N ILE A 86 12.38 5.74 4.30
CA ILE A 86 12.86 4.95 3.15
C ILE A 86 13.34 3.58 3.64
N ASN A 87 13.00 2.54 2.90
CA ASN A 87 13.49 1.19 3.13
C ASN A 87 14.98 1.09 2.76
N GLU A 88 15.80 0.74 3.74
CA GLU A 88 17.19 0.38 3.59
C GLU A 88 17.33 -1.15 3.66
N ARG A 89 17.80 -1.73 2.55
CA ARG A 89 18.20 -3.14 2.53
C ARG A 89 19.55 -3.29 3.23
N MET A 90 19.54 -4.05 4.32
CA MET A 90 20.69 -4.42 5.11
C MET A 90 21.03 -5.90 4.86
N SER A 91 22.23 -6.34 5.24
CA SER A 91 22.62 -7.75 5.12
C SER A 91 21.79 -8.70 5.99
N TRP A 92 21.12 -8.18 7.02
CA TRP A 92 20.33 -8.94 8.00
C TRP A 92 18.82 -8.63 7.93
N GLY A 93 18.37 -7.83 6.96
CA GLY A 93 16.94 -7.51 6.81
C GLY A 93 16.69 -6.12 6.24
N ASN A 94 15.50 -5.59 6.48
CA ASN A 94 15.11 -4.24 6.08
C ASN A 94 15.06 -3.32 7.30
N ARG A 95 15.47 -2.07 7.12
CA ARG A 95 15.31 -1.01 8.11
C ARG A 95 14.56 0.16 7.48
N TRP A 96 13.59 0.71 8.19
CA TRP A 96 12.89 1.92 7.80
C TRP A 96 13.55 3.15 8.47
N GLY A 97 13.77 4.21 7.71
CA GLY A 97 14.29 5.50 8.22
C GLY A 97 15.73 5.82 7.83
N GLY A 98 16.03 5.72 6.53
CA GLY A 98 17.34 6.04 5.98
C GLY A 98 17.71 7.53 5.95
N GLU A 99 18.87 7.85 5.35
CA GLU A 99 19.51 9.18 5.39
C GLU A 99 18.66 10.33 4.83
N VAL A 100 17.80 10.05 3.84
CA VAL A 100 16.85 11.04 3.29
C VAL A 100 15.50 10.79 3.92
N ASN A 101 15.05 11.74 4.74
CA ASN A 101 13.79 11.64 5.45
C ASN A 101 12.79 12.73 5.06
N SER A 102 13.12 13.74 4.26
CA SER A 102 12.14 14.76 3.82
C SER A 102 12.46 15.31 2.43
N PHE A 103 11.43 15.66 1.66
CA PHE A 103 11.56 16.32 0.36
C PHE A 103 10.35 17.24 0.11
N ASN A 104 10.47 18.19 -0.83
CA ASN A 104 9.37 19.09 -1.17
C ASN A 104 8.35 18.41 -2.08
N GLU A 105 7.10 18.87 -2.04
CA GLU A 105 6.04 18.41 -2.93
C GLU A 105 6.48 18.48 -4.41
N GLY A 106 6.31 17.37 -5.13
CA GLY A 106 6.69 17.24 -6.56
C GLY A 106 8.15 16.85 -6.83
N GLU A 107 9.04 16.85 -5.84
CA GLU A 107 10.44 16.42 -6.03
C GLU A 107 10.58 14.91 -6.26
N ALA A 108 9.65 14.13 -5.72
CA ALA A 108 9.55 12.69 -5.94
C ALA A 108 8.15 12.30 -6.43
N GLU A 109 8.08 11.26 -7.24
CA GLU A 109 6.84 10.57 -7.60
C GLU A 109 6.74 9.30 -6.76
N LEU A 110 5.69 9.22 -5.95
CA LEU A 110 5.42 8.10 -5.07
C LEU A 110 4.16 7.38 -5.55
N ARG A 111 4.24 6.06 -5.71
CA ARG A 111 3.11 5.24 -6.11
C ARG A 111 2.64 4.36 -4.97
N LEU A 112 1.34 4.35 -4.73
CA LEU A 112 0.76 3.56 -3.63
C LEU A 112 0.98 2.07 -3.89
N ILE A 113 1.46 1.36 -2.88
CA ILE A 113 1.46 -0.12 -2.84
C ILE A 113 0.25 -0.55 -2.01
N ASP A 114 0.25 -0.23 -0.71
CA ASP A 114 -0.80 -0.59 0.25
C ASP A 114 -0.67 0.22 1.55
N TYR A 115 -1.38 -0.22 2.60
CA TYR A 115 -1.17 0.25 3.97
C TYR A 115 -0.15 -0.63 4.69
N TYR A 116 0.60 -0.02 5.60
CA TYR A 116 1.65 -0.68 6.39
C TYR A 116 1.50 -0.42 7.88
N ASP A 117 1.69 -1.48 8.66
CA ASP A 117 1.87 -1.45 10.11
C ASP A 117 3.14 -2.22 10.47
N PHE A 118 3.87 -1.75 11.49
CA PHE A 118 5.08 -2.43 11.97
C PHE A 118 4.78 -3.73 12.73
N ASP A 119 3.61 -3.80 13.36
CA ASP A 119 3.13 -4.96 14.08
C ASP A 119 1.93 -5.56 13.36
N LEU A 120 2.19 -6.60 12.55
CA LEU A 120 1.14 -7.26 11.76
C LEU A 120 0.16 -8.04 12.66
N MET A 121 0.58 -8.46 13.85
CA MET A 121 -0.21 -9.33 14.74
C MET A 121 -0.90 -8.54 15.87
N GLY A 122 -0.46 -7.31 16.11
CA GLY A 122 -1.01 -6.41 17.12
C GLY A 122 -2.31 -5.72 16.71
N THR A 123 -2.63 -4.64 17.44
CA THR A 123 -3.66 -3.70 17.00
C THR A 123 -3.16 -3.01 15.74
N ARG A 124 -4.00 -2.92 14.71
CA ARG A 124 -3.67 -2.19 13.49
C ARG A 124 -4.17 -0.76 13.55
N ASP A 125 -3.32 0.14 13.12
CA ASP A 125 -3.62 1.56 12.99
C ASP A 125 -3.62 2.00 11.52
N PHE A 126 -2.93 1.26 10.64
CA PHE A 126 -2.69 1.65 9.26
C PHE A 126 -2.12 3.07 9.16
N GLU A 127 -1.13 3.36 10.01
CA GLU A 127 -0.56 4.70 10.14
C GLU A 127 0.18 5.15 8.87
N TYR A 128 0.66 4.20 8.06
CA TYR A 128 1.47 4.48 6.89
C TYR A 128 0.86 3.95 5.60
N TYR A 129 1.00 4.73 4.53
CA TYR A 129 1.03 4.22 3.17
C TYR A 129 2.42 3.64 2.89
N ARG A 130 2.50 2.41 2.41
CA ARG A 130 3.70 1.91 1.73
C ARG A 130 3.63 2.38 0.28
N VAL A 131 4.72 2.98 -0.18
CA VAL A 131 4.81 3.54 -1.54
C VAL A 131 6.10 3.09 -2.20
N ARG A 132 6.12 3.06 -3.53
CA ARG A 132 7.35 2.95 -4.33
C ARG A 132 7.76 4.29 -4.89
N ILE A 133 9.04 4.63 -4.79
CA ILE A 133 9.61 5.82 -5.43
C ILE A 133 9.82 5.51 -6.91
N THR A 134 9.01 6.08 -7.81
CA THR A 134 9.14 5.85 -9.27
C THR A 134 9.95 6.94 -9.97
N ARG A 135 10.06 8.12 -9.36
CA ARG A 135 10.92 9.22 -9.83
C ARG A 135 11.43 10.00 -8.62
N PHE A 136 12.70 10.39 -8.62
CA PHE A 136 13.26 11.29 -7.61
C PHE A 136 14.51 11.97 -8.15
N ASP A 137 14.34 13.16 -8.72
CA ASP A 137 15.37 13.79 -9.56
C ASP A 137 16.66 14.09 -8.78
N ASN A 138 16.52 14.55 -7.54
CA ASN A 138 17.65 14.89 -6.66
C ASN A 138 18.32 13.66 -6.01
N HIS A 139 17.62 12.51 -6.00
CA HIS A 139 18.11 11.27 -5.37
C HIS A 139 17.79 10.04 -6.24
N PRO A 140 18.36 9.94 -7.46
CA PRO A 140 18.01 8.89 -8.43
C PRO A 140 18.33 7.48 -7.94
N HIS A 141 19.27 7.33 -7.01
CA HIS A 141 19.63 6.04 -6.40
C HIS A 141 18.55 5.49 -5.44
N LEU A 142 17.53 6.28 -5.12
CA LEU A 142 16.38 5.88 -4.30
C LEU A 142 15.19 5.41 -5.15
N VAL A 143 15.22 5.64 -6.47
CA VAL A 143 14.18 5.14 -7.39
C VAL A 143 14.15 3.60 -7.34
N GLY A 144 12.93 3.06 -7.29
CA GLY A 144 12.66 1.63 -7.12
C GLY A 144 12.64 1.16 -5.67
N ARG A 145 12.97 2.03 -4.69
CA ARG A 145 12.86 1.70 -3.27
C ARG A 145 11.45 1.94 -2.75
N ASP A 146 11.10 1.18 -1.72
CA ASP A 146 9.89 1.40 -0.96
C ASP A 146 10.12 2.46 0.13
N ALA A 147 9.09 3.21 0.44
CA ALA A 147 9.06 4.17 1.53
C ALA A 147 7.74 4.08 2.29
N LEU A 148 7.74 4.57 3.53
CA LEU A 148 6.53 4.76 4.33
C LEU A 148 6.21 6.24 4.42
N VAL A 149 4.95 6.58 4.15
CA VAL A 149 4.42 7.94 4.27
C VAL A 149 3.30 7.91 5.30
N ARG A 150 3.36 8.78 6.31
CA ARG A 150 2.28 8.87 7.30
C ARG A 150 0.98 9.34 6.64
N VAL A 151 -0.09 8.58 6.82
CA VAL A 151 -1.38 8.85 6.17
C VAL A 151 -1.91 10.26 6.50
N ARG A 152 -1.78 10.70 7.75
CA ARG A 152 -2.24 12.03 8.20
C ARG A 152 -1.58 13.23 7.49
N TYR A 153 -0.48 13.01 6.76
CA TYR A 153 0.27 14.05 6.05
C TYR A 153 0.31 13.81 4.54
N ALA A 154 -0.59 12.98 4.03
CA ALA A 154 -0.59 12.58 2.63
C ALA A 154 -1.97 12.67 2.00
N LYS A 155 -1.95 12.85 0.68
CA LYS A 155 -3.12 12.73 -0.19
C LYS A 155 -2.88 11.62 -1.20
N VAL A 156 -3.94 10.96 -1.62
CA VAL A 156 -3.88 9.95 -2.67
C VAL A 156 -4.62 10.47 -3.90
N LEU A 157 -3.91 10.55 -5.01
CA LEU A 157 -4.44 11.00 -6.28
C LEU A 157 -4.56 9.86 -7.28
N HIS A 158 -5.69 9.80 -7.98
CA HIS A 158 -5.92 8.91 -9.11
C HIS A 158 -5.64 9.62 -10.43
N ASN A 159 -4.85 9.00 -11.30
CA ASN A 159 -4.69 9.42 -12.71
C ASN A 159 -5.36 8.42 -13.66
N PRO A 160 -6.53 8.74 -14.25
CA PRO A 160 -7.25 7.83 -15.12
C PRO A 160 -6.56 7.61 -16.47
N GLU A 161 -5.63 8.48 -16.87
CA GLU A 161 -4.92 8.40 -18.16
C GLU A 161 -3.80 7.35 -18.14
N ILE A 162 -3.35 6.93 -16.95
CA ILE A 162 -2.35 5.87 -16.84
C ILE A 162 -3.09 4.53 -16.89
N GLU A 163 -2.88 3.80 -17.98
CA GLU A 163 -3.34 2.44 -18.12
C GLU A 163 -2.70 1.55 -17.04
N SER A 164 -3.45 0.54 -16.61
CA SER A 164 -2.88 -0.55 -15.82
C SER A 164 -1.70 -1.14 -16.60
N ALA A 165 -0.49 -1.02 -16.07
CA ALA A 165 0.69 -1.65 -16.64
C ALA A 165 0.71 -3.17 -16.42
N ILE A 166 -0.36 -3.73 -15.86
CA ILE A 166 -0.49 -5.17 -15.62
C ILE A 166 -1.09 -5.77 -16.89
N ASP A 167 -0.23 -6.22 -17.79
CA ASP A 167 -0.61 -7.26 -18.75
C ASP A 167 -1.27 -8.39 -17.94
N PRO A 168 -2.51 -8.81 -18.25
CA PRO A 168 -3.12 -9.93 -17.54
C PRO A 168 -2.18 -11.14 -17.64
N PRO A 169 -1.98 -11.93 -16.57
CA PRO A 169 -1.21 -13.14 -16.68
C PRO A 169 -1.82 -13.99 -17.80
N VAL A 170 -0.99 -14.29 -18.80
CA VAL A 170 -1.34 -15.17 -19.91
C VAL A 170 -1.68 -16.53 -19.33
N GLY A 171 -2.97 -16.74 -19.07
CA GLY A 171 -3.50 -17.93 -18.44
C GLY A 171 -5.00 -17.94 -18.60
N LYS A 172 -5.45 -18.34 -19.80
CA LYS A 172 -6.83 -18.80 -19.97
C LYS A 172 -7.05 -19.93 -18.95
N LEU A 173 -7.98 -19.73 -18.02
CA LEU A 173 -8.64 -20.85 -17.37
C LEU A 173 -9.44 -21.55 -18.47
N GLU A 174 -8.89 -22.65 -18.97
CA GLU A 174 -9.67 -23.71 -19.64
C GLU A 174 -10.45 -24.51 -18.61
#